data_AF-A0A0G1RFW5-F1
#
_entry.id   AF-A0A0G1RFW5-F1
#
_cell.length_a   1.000
_cell.length_b   1.000
_cell.length_c   1.000
_cell.angle_alpha   90.00
_cell.angle_beta   90.00
_cell.angle_gamma   90.00
#
_symmetry.space_group_name_H-M   'P 1'
#
loop_
_entity.id
_entity.type
_entity.pdbx_description
1 polymer ?
#
loop_
_entity_poly.entity_id
_entity_poly.type
_entity_poly.pdbx_seq_one_letter_code
_entity_poly.pdbx_strand_id
1 'polypeptide(L)'
;MRVGFAYNVKHQTGEGLERQLDFDAPETIEAIIKTIEGLGHTVVRIEADEKAFDKLREQKSQIELVFNIAEGLWGDARESQIPLFCEILRIPYTHSSPTTHAVSLNKNLTKLAAAGAGVRVPKSVIVEKPYSVKLWSGMKWPVIVKPNAEGSSIGVFDKNVVGDEQGLE
;
A
#
# COMPACT_ATOMS: atom_id res chain seq x y z
N MET A 1 25.67 0.35 -9.50
CA MET A 1 24.89 1.55 -9.12
C MET A 1 24.69 1.57 -7.61
N ARG A 2 24.41 2.74 -7.05
CA ARG A 2 23.98 2.87 -5.65
C ARG A 2 22.46 3.07 -5.58
N VAL A 3 21.79 2.08 -5.00
CA VAL A 3 20.33 1.93 -4.98
C VAL A 3 19.82 2.31 -3.60
N GLY A 4 18.90 3.28 -3.54
CA GLY A 4 18.09 3.51 -2.35
C GLY A 4 17.06 2.40 -2.24
N PHE A 5 17.11 1.55 -1.23
CA PHE A 5 16.10 0.53 -1.01
C PHE A 5 15.08 1.04 0.00
N ALA A 6 13.87 1.36 -0.47
CA ALA A 6 12.82 1.92 0.36
C ALA A 6 11.82 0.85 0.82
N TYR A 7 11.60 0.74 2.13
CA TYR A 7 10.82 -0.34 2.73
C TYR A 7 10.17 0.06 4.07
N ASN A 8 9.15 -0.69 4.48
CA ASN A 8 8.71 -0.76 5.87
C ASN A 8 9.00 -2.16 6.42
N VAL A 9 9.43 -2.26 7.69
CA VAL A 9 9.80 -3.55 8.31
C VAL A 9 9.03 -3.78 9.60
N LYS A 10 8.68 -5.04 9.88
CA LYS A 10 8.10 -5.42 11.18
C LYS A 10 9.13 -5.25 12.29
N HIS A 11 8.83 -4.37 13.23
CA HIS A 11 9.59 -4.18 14.46
C HIS A 11 8.91 -4.99 15.56
N GLN A 12 9.61 -5.96 16.15
CA GLN A 12 9.04 -6.88 17.16
C GLN A 12 8.73 -6.23 18.53
N THR A 13 8.40 -4.94 18.60
CA THR A 13 8.17 -4.23 19.86
C THR A 13 7.08 -3.16 19.75
N GLY A 14 6.01 -3.31 20.56
CA GLY A 14 5.15 -2.20 21.02
C GLY A 14 3.96 -1.79 20.15
N GLU A 15 3.33 -0.68 20.56
CA GLU A 15 2.12 -0.09 19.95
C GLU A 15 2.28 0.13 18.44
N GLY A 16 1.36 -0.44 17.64
CA GLY A 16 1.41 -0.36 16.17
C GLY A 16 1.42 -1.70 15.44
N LEU A 17 1.33 -2.83 16.15
CA LEU A 17 1.30 -4.18 15.57
C LEU A 17 0.30 -4.34 14.41
N GLU A 18 -0.90 -3.76 14.54
CA GLU A 18 -1.91 -3.80 13.47
C GLU A 18 -1.44 -3.11 12.18
N ARG A 19 -0.66 -2.04 12.29
CA ARG A 19 -0.13 -1.31 11.12
C ARG A 19 1.01 -2.04 10.44
N GLN A 20 1.77 -2.81 11.21
CA GLN A 20 2.86 -3.63 10.68
C GLN A 20 2.37 -4.94 10.06
N LEU A 21 1.05 -5.20 10.02
CA LEU A 21 0.52 -6.41 9.39
C LEU A 21 0.93 -6.51 7.92
N ASP A 22 0.88 -5.38 7.20
CA ASP A 22 1.28 -5.26 5.80
C ASP A 22 2.80 -5.12 5.60
N PHE A 23 3.58 -4.84 6.65
CA PHE A 23 5.02 -4.65 6.51
C PHE A 23 5.76 -5.97 6.25
N ASP A 24 6.95 -5.90 5.69
CA ASP A 24 7.76 -7.08 5.45
C ASP A 24 8.51 -7.53 6.71
N ALA A 25 8.76 -8.84 6.79
CA ALA A 25 9.61 -9.40 7.85
C ALA A 25 11.08 -8.96 7.65
N PRO A 26 11.88 -8.79 8.72
CA PRO A 26 13.30 -8.45 8.61
C PRO A 26 14.08 -9.36 7.67
N GLU A 27 13.73 -10.66 7.63
CA GLU A 27 14.36 -11.65 6.76
C GLU A 27 14.11 -11.35 5.27
N THR A 28 12.91 -10.87 4.91
CA THR A 28 12.57 -10.47 3.55
C THR A 28 13.40 -9.26 3.12
N ILE A 29 13.48 -8.25 3.99
CA ILE A 29 14.29 -7.04 3.75
C ILE A 29 15.75 -7.42 3.50
N GLU A 30 16.34 -8.25 4.35
CA GLU A 30 17.73 -8.67 4.20
C GLU A 30 17.96 -9.56 2.96
N ALA A 31 16.97 -10.39 2.57
CA ALA A 31 17.06 -11.19 1.36
C ALA A 31 17.09 -10.30 0.09
N ILE A 32 16.27 -9.25 0.05
CA ILE A 32 16.25 -8.30 -1.07
C ILE A 32 17.57 -7.53 -1.13
N ILE A 33 18.08 -7.06 0.02
CA ILE A 33 19.38 -6.35 0.09
C ILE A 33 20.50 -7.23 -0.45
N LYS A 34 20.61 -8.47 0.03
CA LYS A 34 21.62 -9.43 -0.45
C LYS A 34 21.49 -9.69 -1.95
N THR A 35 20.28 -9.71 -2.48
CA THR A 35 20.04 -9.91 -3.91
C THR A 35 20.54 -8.70 -4.71
N ILE A 36 20.21 -7.48 -4.29
CA ILE A 36 20.68 -6.25 -4.94
C ILE A 36 22.21 -6.17 -4.89
N GLU A 37 22.82 -6.48 -3.74
CA GLU A 37 24.28 -6.52 -3.57
C GLU A 37 24.94 -7.61 -4.42
N GLY A 38 24.34 -8.81 -4.47
CA GLY A 38 24.82 -9.92 -5.29
C GLY A 38 24.79 -9.64 -6.80
N LEU A 39 23.94 -8.71 -7.24
CA LEU A 39 23.92 -8.20 -8.61
C LEU A 39 24.99 -7.12 -8.88
N GLY A 40 25.86 -6.80 -7.91
CA GLY A 40 26.95 -5.83 -8.05
C GLY A 40 26.56 -4.38 -7.79
N HIS A 41 25.41 -4.14 -7.14
CA HIS A 41 24.99 -2.81 -6.70
C HIS A 41 25.31 -2.58 -5.22
N THR A 42 25.25 -1.33 -4.77
CA THR A 42 25.34 -0.99 -3.34
C THR A 42 23.98 -0.50 -2.84
N VAL A 43 23.63 -0.83 -1.60
CA VAL A 43 22.31 -0.48 -1.03
C VAL A 43 22.44 0.64 -0.01
N VAL A 44 21.61 1.67 -0.16
CA VAL A 44 21.29 2.65 0.87
C VAL A 44 19.92 2.28 1.42
N ARG A 45 19.86 1.75 2.65
CA ARG A 45 18.60 1.42 3.32
C ARG A 45 17.80 2.70 3.57
N ILE A 46 16.56 2.79 3.12
CA ILE A 46 15.63 3.90 3.34
C ILE A 46 14.38 3.32 4.02
N GLU A 47 14.31 3.35 5.34
CA GLU A 47 13.06 2.98 5.98
C GLU A 47 12.03 4.08 5.74
N ALA A 48 10.80 3.70 5.38
CA ALA A 48 9.69 4.62 5.13
C ALA A 48 9.03 5.04 6.45
N ASP A 49 9.83 5.71 7.27
CA ASP A 49 9.45 6.34 8.53
C ASP A 49 9.34 7.87 8.37
N GLU A 50 9.12 8.58 9.48
CA GLU A 50 9.02 10.05 9.49
C GLU A 50 10.33 10.75 9.04
N LYS A 51 11.46 10.05 9.02
CA LYS A 51 12.78 10.57 8.63
C LYS A 51 13.13 10.22 7.18
N ALA A 52 12.29 9.44 6.49
CA ALA A 52 12.56 8.96 5.13
C ALA A 52 12.88 10.10 4.15
N PHE A 53 12.14 11.21 4.22
CA PHE A 53 12.38 12.37 3.35
C PHE A 53 13.76 12.98 3.59
N ASP A 54 14.14 13.22 4.84
CA ASP A 54 15.44 13.79 5.18
C ASP A 54 16.57 12.87 4.75
N LYS A 55 16.42 11.56 4.97
CA LYS A 55 17.41 10.55 4.55
C LYS A 55 17.59 10.51 3.03
N LEU A 56 16.48 10.53 2.27
CA LEU A 56 16.53 10.62 0.82
C LEU A 56 17.17 11.93 0.35
N ARG A 57 16.85 13.06 0.99
CA ARG A 57 17.43 14.37 0.67
C ARG A 57 18.93 14.40 0.89
N GLU A 58 19.41 13.89 2.04
CA GLU A 58 20.83 13.84 2.41
C GLU A 58 21.64 12.91 1.50
N GLN A 59 21.05 11.78 1.10
CA GLN A 59 21.71 10.78 0.26
C GLN A 59 21.48 11.01 -1.24
N LYS A 60 20.71 12.02 -1.63
CA LYS A 60 20.27 12.29 -3.02
C LYS A 60 21.42 12.26 -4.02
N SER A 61 22.55 12.89 -3.71
CA SER A 61 23.69 12.98 -4.64
C SER A 61 24.40 11.64 -4.88
N GLN A 62 24.08 10.62 -4.09
CA GLN A 62 24.71 9.31 -4.08
C GLN A 62 23.75 8.22 -4.54
N ILE A 63 22.44 8.48 -4.62
CA ILE A 63 21.42 7.51 -5.05
C ILE A 63 21.12 7.73 -6.52
N GLU A 64 21.28 6.67 -7.32
CA GLU A 64 20.98 6.69 -8.76
C GLU A 64 19.54 6.25 -9.05
N LEU A 65 18.97 5.41 -8.18
CA LEU A 65 17.62 4.85 -8.29
C LEU A 65 17.11 4.46 -6.90
N VAL A 66 15.83 4.69 -6.63
CA VAL A 66 15.13 4.11 -5.48
C VAL A 66 14.33 2.87 -5.91
N PHE A 67 14.68 1.71 -5.35
CA PHE A 67 13.85 0.50 -5.43
C PHE A 67 12.83 0.55 -4.28
N ASN A 68 11.57 0.83 -4.60
CA ASN A 68 10.52 1.06 -3.61
C ASN A 68 9.61 -0.15 -3.41
N ILE A 69 9.49 -0.63 -2.17
CA ILE A 69 8.48 -1.60 -1.71
C ILE A 69 7.76 -1.11 -0.44
N ALA A 70 7.85 0.19 -0.12
CA ALA A 70 7.27 0.72 1.10
C ALA A 70 5.74 0.77 1.05
N GLU A 71 5.12 0.39 2.16
CA GLU A 71 3.67 0.44 2.40
C GLU A 71 3.20 1.83 2.88
N GLY A 72 4.15 2.63 3.39
CA GLY A 72 3.88 3.94 3.98
C GLY A 72 3.34 3.87 5.41
N LEU A 73 3.09 5.04 6.01
CA LEU A 73 2.74 5.12 7.43
C LEU A 73 1.24 5.32 7.70
N TRP A 74 0.65 6.31 7.06
CA TRP A 74 -0.67 6.85 7.43
C TRP A 74 -1.41 7.46 6.25
N GLY A 75 -2.73 7.50 6.34
CA GLY A 75 -3.60 8.06 5.32
C GLY A 75 -4.01 7.07 4.24
N ASP A 76 -4.98 7.48 3.42
CA ASP A 76 -5.59 6.68 2.36
C ASP A 76 -4.72 6.56 1.10
N ALA A 77 -3.66 7.37 1.00
CA ALA A 77 -2.66 7.35 -0.06
C ALA A 77 -1.25 6.97 0.44
N ARG A 78 -1.15 6.25 1.56
CA ARG A 78 0.12 5.95 2.27
C ARG A 78 1.24 5.37 1.38
N GLU A 79 0.92 4.45 0.48
CA GLU A 79 1.90 3.83 -0.43
C GLU A 79 2.53 4.84 -1.42
N SER A 80 1.91 6.02 -1.57
CA SER A 80 2.39 7.09 -2.45
C SER A 80 3.50 7.94 -1.82
N GLN A 81 3.75 7.80 -0.52
CA GLN A 81 4.64 8.70 0.25
C GLN A 81 6.08 8.67 -0.28
N ILE A 82 6.70 7.49 -0.41
CA ILE A 82 8.06 7.36 -0.94
C ILE A 82 8.17 7.81 -2.40
N PRO A 83 7.29 7.36 -3.33
CA PRO A 83 7.27 7.89 -4.69
C PRO A 83 7.18 9.43 -4.74
N LEU A 84 6.33 10.03 -3.91
CA LEU A 84 6.16 11.49 -3.86
C LEU A 84 7.43 12.18 -3.38
N PHE A 85 8.11 11.64 -2.36
CA PHE A 85 9.40 12.16 -1.91
C PHE A 85 10.46 12.08 -3.02
N CYS A 86 10.48 10.98 -3.77
CA CYS A 86 11.37 10.81 -4.92
C CYS A 86 11.07 11.84 -6.02
N GLU A 87 9.81 12.11 -6.35
CA GLU A 87 9.42 13.13 -7.32
C GLU A 87 9.85 14.54 -6.89
N ILE A 88 9.61 14.92 -5.63
CA ILE A 88 10.04 16.22 -5.05
C ILE A 88 11.56 16.38 -5.19
N LEU A 89 12.30 15.32 -4.84
CA LEU A 89 13.76 15.33 -4.87
C LEU A 89 14.33 15.08 -6.27
N ARG A 90 13.50 14.74 -7.26
CA ARG A 90 13.89 14.32 -8.61
C ARG A 90 14.86 13.13 -8.61
N ILE A 91 14.60 12.15 -7.75
CA ILE A 91 15.33 10.88 -7.71
C ILE A 91 14.53 9.86 -8.53
N PRO A 92 15.12 9.18 -9.53
CA PRO A 92 14.45 8.09 -10.23
C PRO A 92 14.02 6.99 -9.26
N TYR A 93 12.88 6.35 -9.48
CA TYR A 93 12.38 5.27 -8.63
C TYR A 93 11.63 4.20 -9.44
N THR A 94 11.50 3.01 -8.88
CA THR A 94 10.81 1.88 -9.53
C THR A 94 9.29 1.91 -9.34
N HIS A 95 8.58 1.09 -10.11
CA HIS A 95 7.13 0.87 -10.01
C HIS A 95 6.28 2.08 -10.47
N SER A 96 5.21 2.38 -9.76
CA SER A 96 4.12 3.25 -10.22
C SER A 96 4.27 4.68 -9.69
N SER A 97 3.64 5.65 -10.37
CA SER A 97 3.60 7.05 -9.87
C SER A 97 2.83 7.18 -8.55
N PRO A 98 3.03 8.27 -7.78
CA PRO A 98 2.28 8.52 -6.56
C PRO A 98 0.77 8.48 -6.79
N THR A 99 0.29 9.07 -7.89
CA THR A 99 -1.14 9.05 -8.24
C THR A 99 -1.65 7.64 -8.45
N THR A 100 -0.87 6.79 -9.13
CA THR A 100 -1.25 5.40 -9.35
C THR A 100 -1.33 4.64 -8.03
N HIS A 101 -0.34 4.80 -7.13
CA HIS A 101 -0.38 4.20 -5.79
C HIS A 101 -1.60 4.66 -4.97
N ALA A 102 -1.89 5.97 -4.96
CA ALA A 102 -3.04 6.52 -4.26
C ALA A 102 -4.37 5.95 -4.78
N VAL A 103 -4.50 5.81 -6.10
CA VAL A 103 -5.70 5.25 -6.73
C VAL A 103 -5.79 3.74 -6.50
N SER A 104 -4.68 3.00 -6.60
CA SER A 104 -4.65 1.54 -6.50
C SER A 104 -4.93 1.02 -5.09
N LEU A 105 -4.47 1.73 -4.07
CA LEU A 105 -4.75 1.38 -2.68
C LEU A 105 -6.25 1.52 -2.36
N ASN A 106 -6.89 2.57 -2.90
CA ASN A 106 -8.31 2.80 -2.72
C ASN A 106 -9.15 1.98 -3.72
N LYS A 107 -9.74 0.88 -3.25
CA LYS A 107 -10.49 -0.06 -4.10
C LYS A 107 -11.69 0.60 -4.79
N ASN A 108 -12.33 1.59 -4.18
CA ASN A 108 -13.40 2.35 -4.82
C ASN A 108 -12.89 3.18 -5.99
N LEU A 109 -11.83 3.98 -5.78
CA LEU A 109 -11.23 4.80 -6.83
C LEU A 109 -10.68 3.93 -7.96
N THR A 110 -10.02 2.82 -7.64
CA THR A 110 -9.58 1.82 -8.63
C THR A 110 -10.75 1.33 -9.48
N LYS A 111 -11.87 0.96 -8.87
CA LYS A 111 -13.05 0.48 -9.58
C LYS A 111 -13.66 1.55 -10.49
N LEU A 112 -13.73 2.80 -10.02
CA LEU A 112 -14.21 3.92 -10.83
C LEU A 112 -13.30 4.19 -12.03
N ALA A 113 -11.98 4.21 -11.82
CA ALA A 113 -11.01 4.41 -12.89
C ALA A 113 -11.06 3.26 -13.92
N ALA A 114 -11.07 2.02 -13.46
CA ALA A 114 -11.14 0.84 -14.31
C ALA A 114 -12.46 0.76 -15.11
N ALA A 115 -13.60 1.00 -14.45
CA ALA A 115 -14.90 1.05 -15.11
C ALA A 115 -14.98 2.19 -16.15
N GLY A 116 -14.43 3.36 -15.82
CA GLY A 116 -14.34 4.49 -16.75
C GLY A 116 -13.52 4.17 -18.00
N ALA A 117 -12.53 3.26 -17.89
CA ALA A 117 -11.74 2.74 -19.01
C ALA A 117 -12.40 1.53 -19.73
N GLY A 118 -13.63 1.15 -19.36
CA GLY A 118 -14.34 0.02 -19.98
C GLY A 118 -14.00 -1.36 -19.41
N VAL A 119 -13.22 -1.44 -18.33
CA VAL A 119 -12.93 -2.71 -17.65
C VAL A 119 -14.12 -3.11 -16.79
N ARG A 120 -14.55 -4.38 -16.89
CA ARG A 120 -15.62 -4.92 -16.03
C ARG A 120 -15.15 -4.98 -14.58
N VAL A 121 -15.89 -4.34 -13.69
CA VAL A 121 -15.65 -4.36 -12.25
C VAL A 121 -16.86 -4.89 -11.49
N PRO A 122 -16.68 -5.52 -10.31
CA PRO A 122 -17.80 -5.91 -9.45
C PRO A 122 -18.60 -4.68 -9.00
N LYS A 123 -19.94 -4.80 -9.01
CA LYS A 123 -20.81 -3.80 -8.38
C LYS A 123 -20.49 -3.74 -6.89
N SER A 124 -20.44 -2.54 -6.34
CA SER A 124 -20.15 -2.33 -4.92
C SER A 124 -20.75 -1.02 -4.42
N VAL A 125 -20.90 -0.92 -3.11
CA VAL A 125 -21.23 0.32 -2.41
C VAL A 125 -20.14 0.60 -1.37
N ILE A 126 -19.92 1.87 -1.07
CA ILE A 126 -19.09 2.28 0.07
C ILE A 126 -20.02 2.50 1.26
N VAL A 127 -19.60 2.01 2.42
CA VAL A 127 -20.32 2.15 3.67
C VAL A 127 -19.38 2.83 4.66
N GLU A 128 -19.83 3.93 5.25
CA GLU A 128 -19.12 4.67 6.28
C GLU A 128 -19.84 4.53 7.62
N LYS A 129 -19.11 4.72 8.73
CA LYS A 129 -19.71 4.75 10.07
C LYS A 129 -20.42 6.10 10.28
N PRO A 130 -21.58 6.14 10.97
CA PRO A 130 -22.36 5.00 11.45
C PRO A 130 -22.97 4.23 10.27
N TYR A 131 -22.93 2.89 10.35
CA TYR A 131 -23.29 1.98 9.26
C TYR A 131 -24.73 2.16 8.82
N SER A 132 -24.96 3.11 7.90
CA SER A 132 -26.23 3.27 7.21
C SER A 132 -26.08 2.64 5.85
N VAL A 133 -26.31 1.33 5.80
CA VAL A 133 -26.24 0.60 4.54
C VAL A 133 -27.52 0.90 3.76
N LYS A 134 -27.51 1.89 2.87
CA LYS A 134 -28.52 1.96 1.83
C LYS A 134 -28.21 0.88 0.80
N LEU A 135 -28.66 -0.34 1.08
CA LEU A 135 -28.64 -1.42 0.11
C LEU A 135 -29.41 -0.99 -1.13
N TRP A 136 -28.84 -1.30 -2.31
CA TRP A 136 -29.50 -1.01 -3.57
C TRP A 136 -30.43 -2.18 -3.92
N SER A 137 -31.60 -1.87 -4.46
CA SER A 137 -32.58 -2.86 -4.91
C SER A 137 -31.94 -3.78 -5.96
N GLY A 138 -31.91 -5.09 -5.69
CA GLY A 138 -31.33 -6.09 -6.60
C GLY A 138 -29.88 -6.47 -6.32
N MET A 139 -29.33 -6.11 -5.14
CA MET A 139 -28.11 -6.74 -4.64
C MET A 139 -28.27 -8.27 -4.62
N LYS A 140 -27.27 -8.98 -5.12
CA LYS A 140 -27.24 -10.44 -5.15
C LYS A 140 -26.29 -10.94 -4.09
N TRP A 141 -26.76 -11.88 -3.29
CA TRP A 141 -25.97 -12.56 -2.28
C TRP A 141 -25.29 -13.82 -2.87
N PRO A 142 -24.15 -14.25 -2.31
CA PRO A 142 -23.42 -13.60 -1.23
C PRO A 142 -22.65 -12.35 -1.70
N VAL A 143 -22.31 -11.47 -0.75
CA VAL A 143 -21.45 -10.30 -0.97
C VAL A 143 -20.19 -10.41 -0.13
N ILE A 144 -19.13 -9.70 -0.53
CA ILE A 144 -17.88 -9.65 0.22
C ILE A 144 -17.74 -8.27 0.86
N VAL A 145 -17.69 -8.23 2.19
CA VAL A 145 -17.36 -7.02 2.97
C VAL A 145 -15.84 -6.92 3.08
N LYS A 146 -15.26 -5.77 2.75
CA LYS A 146 -13.81 -5.56 2.89
C LYS A 146 -13.45 -4.11 3.13
N PRO A 147 -12.34 -3.82 3.84
CA PRO A 147 -11.83 -2.47 3.95
C PRO A 147 -11.48 -1.87 2.59
N ASN A 148 -11.82 -0.60 2.40
CA ASN A 148 -11.64 0.07 1.11
C ASN A 148 -10.16 0.32 0.78
N ALA A 149 -9.33 0.65 1.78
CA ALA A 149 -7.94 1.08 1.60
C ALA A 149 -6.92 0.26 2.41
N GLU A 150 -7.12 -1.06 2.52
CA GLU A 150 -6.15 -1.98 3.14
C GLU A 150 -5.54 -3.02 2.19
N GLY A 151 -4.32 -3.47 2.51
CA GLY A 151 -3.56 -4.51 1.84
C GLY A 151 -3.71 -5.89 2.49
N SER A 152 -2.91 -6.85 2.02
CA SER A 152 -2.67 -8.21 2.57
C SER A 152 -3.87 -8.97 3.14
N SER A 153 -5.06 -8.80 2.57
CA SER A 153 -6.33 -9.36 3.07
C SER A 153 -6.68 -8.96 4.51
N ILE A 154 -6.11 -7.86 5.02
CA ILE A 154 -6.46 -7.29 6.31
C ILE A 154 -7.96 -6.98 6.30
N GLY A 155 -8.66 -7.49 7.32
CA GLY A 155 -10.11 -7.32 7.47
C GLY A 155 -10.95 -8.13 6.50
N VAL A 156 -10.37 -9.15 5.84
CA VAL A 156 -11.08 -10.07 4.94
C VAL A 156 -10.91 -11.51 5.46
N PHE A 157 -11.99 -12.08 5.96
CA PHE A 157 -12.08 -13.43 6.53
C PHE A 157 -13.31 -14.15 5.95
N ASP A 158 -13.46 -15.45 6.23
CA ASP A 158 -14.63 -16.22 5.75
C ASP A 158 -15.97 -15.60 6.18
N LYS A 159 -16.04 -15.04 7.40
CA LYS A 159 -17.23 -14.32 7.90
C LYS A 159 -17.59 -13.06 7.11
N ASN A 160 -16.68 -12.55 6.28
CA ASN A 160 -16.96 -11.40 5.43
C ASN A 160 -17.67 -11.78 4.13
N VAL A 161 -17.85 -13.07 3.85
CA VAL A 161 -18.76 -13.57 2.82
C VAL A 161 -20.16 -13.61 3.43
N VAL A 162 -20.92 -12.57 3.19
CA VAL A 162 -22.23 -12.35 3.81
C VAL A 162 -23.32 -12.87 2.89
N GLY A 163 -24.24 -13.67 3.44
CA GLY A 163 -25.31 -14.35 2.69
C GLY A 163 -26.64 -13.59 2.63
N ASP A 164 -26.86 -12.62 3.51
CA ASP A 164 -28.08 -11.82 3.60
C ASP A 164 -27.84 -10.50 4.34
N GLU A 165 -28.88 -9.65 4.43
CA GLU A 165 -28.81 -8.35 5.08
C GLU A 165 -28.51 -8.44 6.58
N GLN A 166 -28.94 -9.52 7.26
CA GLN A 166 -28.71 -9.71 8.69
C GLN A 166 -27.23 -9.93 9.00
N GLY A 167 -26.50 -10.60 8.11
CA GLY A 167 -25.05 -10.80 8.29
C GLY A 167 -24.19 -9.56 8.03
N LEU A 168 -24.77 -8.39 7.73
CA LEU A 168 -24.06 -7.12 7.64
C LEU A 168 -23.95 -6.35 8.97
N GLU A 169 -24.74 -6.72 9.97
CA GLU A 169 -24.67 -6.19 11.35
C GLU A 169 -23.49 -6.81 12.14
#